data_AF-A0A1Z5L1V3-F1
#
_entry.id   AF-A0A1Z5L1V3-F1
#
_cell.length_a   1.000
_cell.length_b   1.000
_cell.length_c   1.000
_cell.angle_alpha   90.00
_cell.angle_beta   90.00
_cell.angle_gamma   90.00
#
_symmetry.space_group_name_H-M   'P 1'
#
loop_
_entity.id
_entity.type
_entity.pdbx_description
1 polymer ?
#
loop_
_entity_poly.entity_id
_entity_poly.type
_entity_poly.pdbx_seq_one_letter_code
_entity_poly.pdbx_strand_id
1 'polypeptide(L)'
;MKLLRDEQHRLNEHIKFLEGCQDTLKTELQKEREEKVSLQEHLDRRSQELERIRNESDGVKEHLKEEIGELRGEISALEHQLDDLTSSTTLLQCQHKELTVVSKTERENLKEMHSQLEVTQAERDALNSRVEYLTENEQSLNQRNAALEKEVQVLVATVEDLKMSLARLEDERNGLTAELDATRGQLQTLRVAHEDQLQSSLRERETFQKALGDLESQYNVAVEEQKTVREEMKELRSIEVDESCRLEEQKIIKCRVEELEKDNEVLRSACCTQDDRMRSFEEQLAEKRNEVLHYTKELAETKSAYSVEVGELQRMVKEKEEHYQAQIEALQRDLKTRTDQLDESLIVAEERVALSAAQFQDAAQKAAVEKDSELLSSNKQLIEKVSSLEAELLKQATQADAKIRELQDALAEKESAIQGQFKEVARSFSSQLEAKEAEHTQSMSDAIDKAEQMEAKLTMEHRHEMDALEHELAEKVNALEEVHEHYQELLKLKDEELKSLRKEVGRPSELAEDGGWDDEWPKIDEEEWSGPSGDHSPVHQHQAKENKNHDKTAIYLQQIEALKSAIGKYQDEIGDLRCILGSRQNNNGSPTAKNCVRLPEPTEYEYLRNILFEYMMGKETVTL
;
A
#
# COMPACT_ATOMS: atom_id res chain seq x y z
N MET A 1 4.62 75.36 -152.61
CA MET A 1 5.70 76.05 -151.84
C MET A 1 5.25 76.77 -150.57
N LYS A 2 4.06 77.40 -150.49
CA LYS A 2 3.54 77.93 -149.20
C LYS A 2 2.79 76.83 -148.42
N LEU A 3 1.74 76.23 -148.99
CA LEU A 3 1.02 75.08 -148.41
C LEU A 3 1.95 74.00 -147.84
N LEU A 4 2.96 73.58 -148.61
CA LEU A 4 3.87 72.51 -148.20
C LEU A 4 4.72 72.87 -146.96
N ARG A 5 5.01 74.15 -146.74
CA ARG A 5 5.65 74.64 -145.50
C ARG A 5 4.65 74.76 -144.35
N ASP A 6 3.41 75.13 -144.63
CA ASP A 6 2.35 75.20 -143.62
C ASP A 6 1.97 73.77 -143.14
N GLU A 7 1.94 72.77 -144.03
CA GLU A 7 1.82 71.35 -143.71
C GLU A 7 3.04 70.82 -142.95
N GLN A 8 4.26 71.15 -143.37
CA GLN A 8 5.48 70.75 -142.66
C GLN A 8 5.56 71.39 -141.26
N HIS A 9 5.05 72.60 -141.08
CA HIS A 9 4.93 73.25 -139.78
C HIS A 9 3.85 72.56 -138.92
N ARG A 10 2.69 72.20 -139.48
CA ARG A 10 1.68 71.39 -138.79
C ARG A 10 2.18 70.01 -138.38
N LEU A 11 2.95 69.35 -139.25
CA LEU A 11 3.60 68.07 -138.95
C LEU A 11 4.60 68.22 -137.81
N ASN A 12 5.43 69.26 -137.82
CA ASN A 12 6.37 69.55 -136.72
C ASN A 12 5.65 69.92 -135.41
N GLU A 13 4.49 70.58 -135.46
CA GLU A 13 3.66 70.82 -134.28
C GLU A 13 3.00 69.54 -133.77
N HIS A 14 2.55 68.65 -134.66
CA HIS A 14 2.07 67.32 -134.29
C HIS A 14 3.18 66.43 -133.71
N ILE A 15 4.39 66.48 -134.26
CA ILE A 15 5.55 65.77 -133.71
C ILE A 15 5.87 66.30 -132.32
N LYS A 16 5.98 67.62 -132.12
CA LYS A 16 6.19 68.21 -130.79
C LYS A 16 5.06 67.89 -129.79
N PHE A 17 3.81 67.84 -130.26
CA PHE A 17 2.69 67.44 -129.42
C PHE A 17 2.78 65.96 -129.04
N LEU A 18 3.12 65.07 -129.97
CA LEU A 18 3.33 63.65 -129.73
C LEU A 18 4.55 63.37 -128.84
N GLU A 19 5.64 64.12 -128.99
CA GLU A 19 6.80 64.11 -128.08
C GLU A 19 6.38 64.56 -126.67
N GLY A 20 5.62 65.64 -126.55
CA GLY A 20 5.06 66.10 -125.27
C GLY A 20 4.12 65.07 -124.62
N CYS A 21 3.25 64.42 -125.41
CA CYS A 21 2.42 63.30 -124.94
C CYS A 21 3.26 62.09 -124.55
N GLN A 22 4.32 61.77 -125.30
CA GLN A 22 5.21 60.65 -125.00
C GLN A 22 5.98 60.89 -123.70
N ASP A 23 6.47 62.10 -123.46
CA ASP A 23 7.15 62.44 -122.22
C ASP A 23 6.18 62.54 -121.04
N THR A 24 4.95 63.04 -121.25
CA THR A 24 3.88 62.95 -120.24
C THR A 24 3.60 61.50 -119.86
N LEU A 25 3.38 60.61 -120.84
CA LEU A 25 3.18 59.18 -120.62
C LEU A 25 4.38 58.50 -119.96
N LYS A 26 5.62 58.90 -120.25
CA LYS A 26 6.81 58.41 -119.53
C LYS A 26 6.79 58.86 -118.07
N THR A 27 6.44 60.12 -117.79
CA THR A 27 6.35 60.62 -116.41
C THR A 27 5.23 59.97 -115.62
N GLU A 28 4.06 59.73 -116.23
CA GLU A 28 2.96 58.99 -115.62
C GLU A 28 3.34 57.53 -115.37
N LEU A 29 3.93 56.83 -116.35
CA LEU A 29 4.36 55.44 -116.21
C LEU A 29 5.54 55.29 -115.22
N GLN A 30 6.39 56.29 -115.07
CA GLN A 30 7.41 56.32 -114.03
C GLN A 30 6.78 56.54 -112.64
N LYS A 31 5.80 57.45 -112.53
CA LYS A 31 5.03 57.67 -111.30
C LYS A 31 4.24 56.42 -110.90
N GLU A 32 3.61 55.72 -111.82
CA GLU A 32 2.94 54.43 -111.56
C GLU A 32 3.93 53.34 -111.10
N ARG A 33 5.16 53.32 -111.63
CA ARG A 33 6.21 52.40 -111.16
C ARG A 33 6.64 52.73 -109.74
N GLU A 34 6.84 54.00 -109.42
CA GLU A 34 7.21 54.47 -108.08
C GLU A 34 6.07 54.23 -107.06
N GLU A 35 4.82 54.48 -107.45
CA GLU A 35 3.63 54.14 -106.66
C GLU A 35 3.51 52.62 -106.46
N LYS A 36 3.77 51.81 -107.49
CA LYS A 36 3.77 50.35 -107.37
C LYS A 36 4.87 49.84 -106.42
N VAL A 37 6.08 50.41 -106.49
CA VAL A 37 7.17 50.07 -105.55
C VAL A 37 6.79 50.46 -104.13
N SER A 38 6.27 51.67 -103.92
CA SER A 38 5.78 52.12 -102.62
C SER A 38 4.67 51.22 -102.06
N LEU A 39 3.69 50.84 -102.88
CA LEU A 39 2.62 49.90 -102.50
C LEU A 39 3.17 48.50 -102.18
N GLN A 40 4.17 48.01 -102.91
CA GLN A 40 4.83 46.74 -102.61
C GLN A 40 5.54 46.81 -101.25
N GLU A 41 6.33 47.84 -100.99
CA GLU A 41 6.97 48.01 -99.68
C GLU A 41 5.95 48.14 -98.54
N HIS A 42 4.81 48.82 -98.77
CA HIS A 42 3.71 48.89 -97.81
C HIS A 42 3.07 47.52 -97.56
N LEU A 43 2.93 46.68 -98.59
CA LEU A 43 2.43 45.31 -98.48
C LEU A 43 3.42 44.41 -97.74
N ASP A 44 4.71 44.51 -98.04
CA ASP A 44 5.78 43.77 -97.38
C ASP A 44 5.88 44.17 -95.88
N ARG A 45 5.88 45.47 -95.57
CA ARG A 45 5.84 46.00 -94.20
C ARG A 45 4.62 45.48 -93.42
N ARG A 46 3.43 45.49 -94.04
CA ARG A 46 2.20 44.99 -93.41
C ARG A 46 2.18 43.47 -93.27
N SER A 47 2.87 42.74 -94.14
CA SER A 47 3.00 41.28 -94.05
C SER A 47 3.92 40.90 -92.89
N GLN A 48 5.05 41.60 -92.72
CA GLN A 48 5.93 41.47 -91.55
C GLN A 48 5.21 41.83 -90.24
N GLU A 49 4.37 42.87 -90.24
CA GLU A 49 3.55 43.25 -89.08
C GLU A 49 2.53 42.16 -88.72
N LEU A 50 1.82 41.59 -89.70
CA LEU A 50 0.90 40.46 -89.47
C LEU A 50 1.62 39.21 -88.97
N GLU A 51 2.86 38.96 -89.41
CA GLU A 51 3.67 37.84 -88.94
C GLU A 51 4.17 38.05 -87.50
N ARG A 52 4.55 39.28 -87.12
CA ARG A 52 4.83 39.63 -85.71
C ARG A 52 3.61 39.43 -84.82
N ILE A 53 2.46 39.99 -85.22
CA ILE A 53 1.20 39.85 -84.47
C ILE A 53 0.78 38.37 -84.34
N ARG A 54 1.01 37.55 -85.38
CA ARG A 54 0.79 36.10 -85.29
C ARG A 54 1.70 35.47 -84.24
N ASN A 55 3.00 35.71 -84.32
CA ASN A 55 3.98 35.13 -83.39
C ASN A 55 3.75 35.58 -81.94
N GLU A 56 3.35 36.84 -81.73
CA GLU A 56 2.93 37.37 -80.43
C GLU A 56 1.64 36.69 -79.94
N SER A 57 0.64 36.52 -80.81
CA SER A 57 -0.62 35.84 -80.48
C SER A 57 -0.43 34.35 -80.18
N ASP A 58 0.46 33.67 -80.89
CA ASP A 58 0.79 32.27 -80.62
C ASP A 58 1.61 32.15 -79.31
N GLY A 59 2.54 33.08 -79.04
CA GLY A 59 3.25 33.15 -77.76
C GLY A 59 2.33 33.36 -76.55
N VAL A 60 1.40 34.33 -76.62
CA VAL A 60 0.37 34.55 -75.58
C VAL A 60 -0.51 33.32 -75.39
N LYS A 61 -0.85 32.62 -76.49
CA LYS A 61 -1.68 31.41 -76.46
C LYS A 61 -0.97 30.22 -75.83
N GLU A 62 0.33 30.03 -76.05
CA GLU A 62 1.09 29.00 -75.33
C GLU A 62 1.26 29.36 -73.85
N HIS A 63 1.58 30.61 -73.52
CA HIS A 63 1.67 31.06 -72.12
C HIS A 63 0.35 30.85 -71.34
N LEU A 64 -0.80 31.17 -71.94
CA LEU A 64 -2.11 30.90 -71.33
C LEU A 64 -2.42 29.40 -71.19
N LYS A 65 -1.87 28.53 -72.04
CA LYS A 65 -2.00 27.07 -71.85
C LYS A 65 -1.14 26.58 -70.69
N GLU A 66 0.07 27.12 -70.55
CA GLU A 66 0.97 26.82 -69.43
C GLU A 66 0.31 27.23 -68.11
N GLU A 67 -0.16 28.47 -68.00
CA GLU A 67 -0.90 28.98 -66.82
C GLU A 67 -2.15 28.15 -66.50
N ILE A 68 -2.95 27.77 -67.51
CA ILE A 68 -4.10 26.85 -67.34
C ILE A 68 -3.64 25.44 -66.90
N GLY A 69 -2.47 24.99 -67.32
CA GLY A 69 -1.86 23.73 -66.89
C GLY A 69 -1.43 23.75 -65.43
N GLU A 70 -0.74 24.82 -65.02
CA GLU A 70 -0.31 25.07 -63.64
C GLU A 70 -1.52 25.16 -62.69
N LEU A 71 -2.51 26.01 -63.01
CA LEU A 71 -3.74 26.14 -62.22
C LEU A 71 -4.54 24.83 -62.10
N ARG A 72 -4.53 23.97 -63.13
CA ARG A 72 -5.11 22.62 -63.03
C ARG A 72 -4.33 21.72 -62.08
N GLY A 73 -3.00 21.80 -62.10
CA GLY A 73 -2.14 21.10 -61.16
C GLY A 73 -2.38 21.53 -59.71
N GLU A 74 -2.50 22.83 -59.47
CA GLU A 74 -2.85 23.39 -58.16
C GLU A 74 -4.24 22.94 -57.67
N ILE A 75 -5.26 22.97 -58.55
CA ILE A 75 -6.61 22.49 -58.22
C ILE A 75 -6.56 21.02 -57.80
N SER A 76 -5.93 20.13 -58.58
CA SER A 76 -5.85 18.71 -58.22
C SER A 76 -5.02 18.45 -56.96
N ALA A 77 -3.99 19.26 -56.67
CA ALA A 77 -3.26 19.18 -55.40
C ALA A 77 -4.14 19.60 -54.20
N LEU A 78 -4.96 20.64 -54.35
CA LEU A 78 -5.91 21.10 -53.34
C LEU A 78 -7.07 20.11 -53.13
N GLU A 79 -7.55 19.47 -54.19
CA GLU A 79 -8.57 18.40 -54.12
C GLU A 79 -8.05 17.21 -53.29
N HIS A 80 -6.83 16.75 -53.53
CA HIS A 80 -6.21 15.69 -52.72
C HIS A 80 -6.00 16.10 -51.26
N GLN A 81 -5.57 17.33 -50.98
CA GLN A 81 -5.48 17.83 -49.60
C GLN A 81 -6.84 17.89 -48.90
N LEU A 82 -7.91 18.21 -49.64
CA LEU A 82 -9.28 18.22 -49.11
C LEU A 82 -9.76 16.81 -48.78
N ASP A 83 -9.46 15.82 -49.61
CA ASP A 83 -9.77 14.40 -49.37
C ASP A 83 -9.03 13.88 -48.13
N ASP A 84 -7.72 14.16 -48.00
CA ASP A 84 -6.91 13.78 -46.84
C ASP A 84 -7.44 14.41 -45.54
N LEU A 85 -7.77 15.70 -45.56
CA LEU A 85 -8.36 16.41 -44.42
C LEU A 85 -9.75 15.86 -44.07
N THR A 86 -10.56 15.51 -45.08
CA THR A 86 -11.87 14.89 -44.88
C THR A 86 -11.72 13.51 -44.22
N SER A 87 -10.82 12.68 -44.73
CA SER A 87 -10.50 11.36 -44.17
C SER A 87 -10.04 11.47 -42.70
N SER A 88 -9.07 12.35 -42.43
CA SER A 88 -8.59 12.65 -41.08
C SER A 88 -9.72 13.12 -40.14
N THR A 89 -10.59 14.01 -40.62
CA THR A 89 -11.75 14.50 -39.85
C THR A 89 -12.72 13.37 -39.51
N THR A 90 -13.01 12.45 -40.43
CA THR A 90 -13.87 11.29 -40.15
C THR A 90 -13.24 10.34 -39.14
N LEU A 91 -11.93 10.10 -39.20
CA LEU A 91 -11.20 9.27 -38.22
C LEU A 91 -11.27 9.88 -36.81
N LEU A 92 -10.98 11.18 -36.67
CA LEU A 92 -11.10 11.91 -35.41
C LEU A 92 -12.53 11.87 -34.86
N GLN A 93 -13.55 11.96 -35.73
CA GLN A 93 -14.94 11.86 -35.33
C GLN A 93 -15.31 10.45 -34.82
N CYS A 94 -14.72 9.39 -35.39
CA CYS A 94 -14.87 8.02 -34.88
C CYS A 94 -14.20 7.85 -33.51
N GLN A 95 -12.94 8.27 -33.37
CA GLN A 95 -12.21 8.24 -32.09
C GLN A 95 -12.95 9.02 -30.98
N HIS A 96 -13.54 10.17 -31.31
CA HIS A 96 -14.33 10.94 -30.35
C HIS A 96 -15.60 10.19 -29.89
N LYS A 97 -16.27 9.45 -30.79
CA LYS A 97 -17.42 8.60 -30.42
C LYS A 97 -16.99 7.44 -29.51
N GLU A 98 -15.87 6.79 -29.82
CA GLU A 98 -15.30 5.71 -29.00
C GLU A 98 -14.96 6.21 -27.58
N LEU A 99 -14.21 7.31 -27.47
CA LEU A 99 -13.89 7.96 -26.19
C LEU A 99 -15.14 8.38 -25.40
N THR A 100 -16.20 8.81 -26.09
CA THR A 100 -17.48 9.15 -25.46
C THR A 100 -18.17 7.92 -24.87
N VAL A 101 -18.09 6.76 -25.54
CA VAL A 101 -18.60 5.48 -25.02
C VAL A 101 -17.77 5.01 -23.84
N VAL A 102 -16.44 5.00 -23.94
CA VAL A 102 -15.53 4.60 -22.86
C VAL A 102 -15.74 5.47 -21.61
N SER A 103 -15.79 6.80 -21.77
CA SER A 103 -16.03 7.71 -20.64
C SER A 103 -17.43 7.52 -20.02
N LYS A 104 -18.41 7.00 -20.77
CA LYS A 104 -19.72 6.62 -20.22
C LYS A 104 -19.62 5.34 -19.40
N THR A 105 -18.99 4.28 -19.92
CA THR A 105 -18.85 3.00 -19.20
C THR A 105 -18.00 3.16 -17.93
N GLU A 106 -16.92 3.94 -17.96
CA GLU A 106 -16.14 4.29 -16.76
C GLU A 106 -16.99 5.00 -15.70
N ARG A 107 -17.88 5.93 -16.10
CA ARG A 107 -18.80 6.61 -15.19
C ARG A 107 -19.88 5.68 -14.62
N GLU A 108 -20.24 4.61 -15.32
CA GLU A 108 -21.17 3.59 -14.83
C GLU A 108 -20.44 2.65 -13.83
N ASN A 109 -19.23 2.19 -14.17
CA ASN A 109 -18.37 1.41 -13.26
C ASN A 109 -18.05 2.17 -11.96
N LEU A 110 -17.77 3.47 -12.02
CA LEU A 110 -17.52 4.29 -10.82
C LEU A 110 -18.75 4.39 -9.91
N LYS A 111 -19.97 4.41 -10.46
CA LYS A 111 -21.21 4.37 -9.66
C LYS A 111 -21.40 3.01 -9.00
N GLU A 112 -21.12 1.92 -9.72
CA GLU A 112 -21.19 0.58 -9.16
C GLU A 112 -20.20 0.42 -8.00
N MET A 113 -18.92 0.78 -8.21
CA MET A 113 -17.89 0.79 -7.16
C MET A 113 -18.29 1.65 -5.95
N HIS A 114 -18.95 2.80 -6.16
CA HIS A 114 -19.44 3.63 -5.07
C HIS A 114 -20.56 2.94 -4.28
N SER A 115 -21.51 2.29 -4.96
CA SER A 115 -22.57 1.52 -4.28
C SER A 115 -22.04 0.31 -3.50
N GLN A 116 -20.99 -0.36 -4.02
CA GLN A 116 -20.30 -1.43 -3.29
C GLN A 116 -19.57 -0.89 -2.04
N LEU A 117 -18.96 0.30 -2.15
CA LEU A 117 -18.37 0.99 -1.00
C LEU A 117 -19.42 1.31 0.08
N GLU A 118 -20.58 1.84 -0.30
CA GLU A 118 -21.68 2.12 0.65
C GLU A 118 -22.18 0.86 1.36
N VAL A 119 -22.32 -0.27 0.65
CA VAL A 119 -22.71 -1.56 1.26
C VAL A 119 -21.65 -2.03 2.26
N THR A 120 -20.37 -2.06 1.88
CA THR A 120 -19.29 -2.49 2.78
C THR A 120 -19.09 -1.55 3.98
N GLN A 121 -19.41 -0.26 3.83
CA GLN A 121 -19.47 0.70 4.94
C GLN A 121 -20.58 0.31 5.93
N ALA A 122 -21.80 0.05 5.45
CA ALA A 122 -22.93 -0.35 6.29
C ALA A 122 -22.69 -1.71 6.99
N GLU A 123 -22.05 -2.67 6.32
CA GLU A 123 -21.63 -3.93 6.93
C GLU A 123 -20.61 -3.73 8.05
N ARG A 124 -19.63 -2.82 7.88
CA ARG A 124 -18.67 -2.46 8.93
C ARG A 124 -19.38 -1.85 10.15
N ASP A 125 -20.32 -0.94 9.94
CA ASP A 125 -21.03 -0.26 11.03
C ASP A 125 -21.93 -1.23 11.81
N ALA A 126 -22.57 -2.19 11.11
CA ALA A 126 -23.32 -3.29 11.73
C ALA A 126 -22.41 -4.24 12.54
N LEU A 127 -21.21 -4.55 12.04
CA LEU A 127 -20.22 -5.36 12.76
C LEU A 127 -19.68 -4.64 14.00
N ASN A 128 -19.39 -3.34 13.93
CA ASN A 128 -18.99 -2.54 15.09
C ASN A 128 -20.08 -2.55 16.18
N SER A 129 -21.33 -2.29 15.79
CA SER A 129 -22.48 -2.35 16.70
C SER A 129 -22.62 -3.74 17.38
N ARG A 130 -22.27 -4.81 16.65
CA ARG A 130 -22.29 -6.19 17.17
C ARG A 130 -21.13 -6.45 18.14
N VAL A 131 -19.95 -5.89 17.90
CA VAL A 131 -18.79 -5.97 18.81
C VAL A 131 -19.10 -5.24 20.11
N GLU A 132 -19.62 -4.01 20.05
CA GLU A 132 -20.01 -3.23 21.23
C GLU A 132 -20.98 -4.01 22.13
N TYR A 133 -22.06 -4.57 21.56
CA TYR A 133 -23.00 -5.43 22.29
C TYR A 133 -22.35 -6.65 22.95
N LEU A 134 -21.39 -7.30 22.27
CA LEU A 134 -20.67 -8.45 22.83
C LEU A 134 -19.75 -8.04 23.97
N THR A 135 -19.08 -6.89 23.87
CA THR A 135 -18.25 -6.32 24.95
C THR A 135 -19.08 -5.94 26.17
N GLU A 136 -20.26 -5.34 26.01
CA GLU A 136 -21.18 -5.07 27.12
C GLU A 136 -21.65 -6.36 27.80
N ASN A 137 -22.00 -7.38 27.02
CA ASN A 137 -22.40 -8.68 27.54
C ASN A 137 -21.26 -9.40 28.28
N GLU A 138 -20.02 -9.30 27.78
CA GLU A 138 -18.83 -9.81 28.47
C GLU A 138 -18.61 -9.10 29.82
N GLN A 139 -18.73 -7.77 29.87
CA GLN A 139 -18.65 -7.01 31.12
C GLN A 139 -19.73 -7.44 32.13
N SER A 140 -20.97 -7.65 31.68
CA SER A 140 -22.08 -8.13 32.51
C SER A 140 -21.80 -9.54 33.08
N LEU A 141 -21.30 -10.46 32.25
CA LEU A 141 -20.91 -11.80 32.68
C LEU A 141 -19.75 -11.76 33.69
N ASN A 142 -18.74 -10.92 33.46
CA ASN A 142 -17.62 -10.74 34.39
C ASN A 142 -18.07 -10.16 35.75
N GLN A 143 -19.00 -9.20 35.75
CA GLN A 143 -19.62 -8.70 36.98
C GLN A 143 -20.40 -9.79 37.73
N ARG A 144 -21.14 -10.65 37.00
CA ARG A 144 -21.87 -11.78 37.58
C ARG A 144 -20.94 -12.85 38.16
N ASN A 145 -19.84 -13.16 37.48
CA ASN A 145 -18.82 -14.08 37.98
C ASN A 145 -18.19 -13.55 39.27
N ALA A 146 -17.80 -12.27 39.31
CA ALA A 146 -17.25 -11.63 40.52
C ALA A 146 -18.26 -11.56 41.69
N ALA A 147 -19.57 -11.59 41.41
CA ALA A 147 -20.60 -11.72 42.45
C ALA A 147 -20.71 -13.16 42.97
N LEU A 148 -20.71 -14.16 42.08
CA LEU A 148 -20.72 -15.58 42.43
C LEU A 148 -19.47 -16.00 43.22
N GLU A 149 -18.28 -15.48 42.86
CA GLU A 149 -17.05 -15.71 43.62
C GLU A 149 -17.16 -15.23 45.07
N LYS A 150 -17.80 -14.08 45.31
CA LYS A 150 -18.06 -13.57 46.66
C LYS A 150 -19.07 -14.45 47.41
N GLU A 151 -20.11 -14.91 46.74
CA GLU A 151 -21.09 -15.83 47.33
C GLU A 151 -20.44 -17.17 47.74
N VAL A 152 -19.57 -17.73 46.88
CA VAL A 152 -18.75 -18.91 47.20
C VAL A 152 -17.82 -18.66 48.39
N GLN A 153 -17.14 -17.50 48.46
CA GLN A 153 -16.30 -17.15 49.62
C GLN A 153 -17.09 -17.10 50.93
N VAL A 154 -18.31 -16.54 50.91
CA VAL A 154 -19.21 -16.51 52.08
C VAL A 154 -19.65 -17.92 52.46
N LEU A 155 -20.02 -18.78 51.50
CA LEU A 155 -20.39 -20.17 51.75
C LEU A 155 -19.23 -21.01 52.29
N VAL A 156 -18.00 -20.77 51.84
CA VAL A 156 -16.80 -21.42 52.40
C VAL A 156 -16.61 -21.02 53.86
N ALA A 157 -16.73 -19.73 54.19
CA ALA A 157 -16.61 -19.23 55.56
C ALA A 157 -17.69 -19.82 56.50
N THR A 158 -18.96 -19.91 56.07
CA THR A 158 -20.02 -20.50 56.90
C THR A 158 -19.84 -22.01 57.10
N VAL A 159 -19.29 -22.73 56.11
CA VAL A 159 -18.91 -24.14 56.28
C VAL A 159 -17.75 -24.31 57.27
N GLU A 160 -16.78 -23.39 57.28
CA GLU A 160 -15.68 -23.36 58.27
C GLU A 160 -16.22 -23.16 59.69
N ASP A 161 -17.11 -22.18 59.89
CA ASP A 161 -17.77 -21.91 61.18
C ASP A 161 -18.62 -23.10 61.65
N LEU A 162 -19.36 -23.74 60.75
CA LEU A 162 -20.16 -24.93 61.06
C LEU A 162 -19.27 -26.12 61.47
N LYS A 163 -18.11 -26.32 60.83
CA LYS A 163 -17.12 -27.35 61.26
C LYS A 163 -16.58 -27.05 62.65
N MET A 164 -16.24 -25.79 62.96
CA MET A 164 -15.79 -25.41 64.32
C MET A 164 -16.88 -25.63 65.37
N SER A 165 -18.14 -25.34 65.02
CA SER A 165 -19.29 -25.60 65.91
C SER A 165 -19.51 -27.10 66.13
N LEU A 166 -19.40 -27.92 65.07
CA LEU A 166 -19.49 -29.37 65.15
C LEU A 166 -18.42 -29.94 66.09
N ALA A 167 -17.15 -29.55 65.91
CA ALA A 167 -16.05 -30.02 66.74
C ALA A 167 -16.26 -29.72 68.24
N ARG A 168 -16.77 -28.53 68.59
CA ARG A 168 -17.13 -28.18 69.97
C ARG A 168 -18.25 -29.08 70.52
N LEU A 169 -19.29 -29.33 69.74
CA LEU A 169 -20.39 -30.23 70.15
C LEU A 169 -19.92 -31.69 70.32
N GLU A 170 -18.95 -32.14 69.52
CA GLU A 170 -18.33 -33.45 69.70
C GLU A 170 -17.50 -33.53 70.98
N ASP A 171 -16.72 -32.49 71.30
CA ASP A 171 -15.98 -32.39 72.56
C ASP A 171 -16.92 -32.34 73.78
N GLU A 172 -18.00 -31.55 73.72
CA GLU A 172 -19.05 -31.51 74.77
C GLU A 172 -19.71 -32.88 74.97
N ARG A 173 -20.09 -33.56 73.87
CA ARG A 173 -20.62 -34.94 73.91
C ARG A 173 -19.62 -35.90 74.56
N ASN A 174 -18.34 -35.81 74.21
CA ASN A 174 -17.29 -36.66 74.77
C ASN A 174 -17.13 -36.41 76.29
N GLY A 175 -17.15 -35.15 76.72
CA GLY A 175 -17.14 -34.76 78.13
C GLY A 175 -18.33 -35.33 78.91
N LEU A 176 -19.55 -35.11 78.42
CA LEU A 176 -20.78 -35.66 79.02
C LEU A 176 -20.79 -37.20 79.07
N THR A 177 -20.21 -37.86 78.07
CA THR A 177 -20.06 -39.33 78.07
C THR A 177 -19.11 -39.80 79.18
N ALA A 178 -17.99 -39.10 79.38
CA ALA A 178 -17.06 -39.39 80.47
C ALA A 178 -17.68 -39.13 81.86
N GLU A 179 -18.49 -38.08 82.02
CA GLU A 179 -19.25 -37.83 83.24
C GLU A 179 -20.31 -38.93 83.50
N LEU A 180 -21.00 -39.40 82.46
CA LEU A 180 -21.94 -40.52 82.55
C LEU A 180 -21.24 -41.81 83.01
N ASP A 181 -20.09 -42.14 82.45
CA ASP A 181 -19.34 -43.34 82.83
C ASP A 181 -18.76 -43.21 84.26
N ALA A 182 -18.30 -42.02 84.66
CA ALA A 182 -17.86 -41.75 86.02
C ALA A 182 -18.99 -41.90 87.05
N THR A 183 -20.16 -41.31 86.79
CA THR A 183 -21.34 -41.43 87.68
C THR A 183 -21.89 -42.85 87.72
N ARG A 184 -21.87 -43.58 86.59
CA ARG A 184 -22.18 -45.01 86.52
C ARG A 184 -21.21 -45.86 87.35
N GLY A 185 -19.92 -45.53 87.31
CA GLY A 185 -18.89 -46.13 88.16
C GLY A 185 -19.18 -45.91 89.65
N GLN A 186 -19.45 -44.67 90.05
CA GLN A 186 -19.82 -44.30 91.43
C GLN A 186 -21.07 -45.06 91.91
N LEU A 187 -22.12 -45.15 91.08
CA LEU A 187 -23.33 -45.93 91.37
C LEU A 187 -23.05 -47.42 91.55
N GLN A 188 -22.16 -48.00 90.75
CA GLN A 188 -21.78 -49.40 90.89
C GLN A 188 -20.96 -49.64 92.18
N THR A 189 -20.06 -48.72 92.56
CA THR A 189 -19.35 -48.78 93.84
C THR A 189 -20.31 -48.68 95.03
N LEU A 190 -21.27 -47.74 94.98
CA LEU A 190 -22.33 -47.60 96.00
C LEU A 190 -23.20 -48.84 96.11
N ARG A 191 -23.58 -49.45 94.98
CA ARG A 191 -24.35 -50.71 94.95
C ARG A 191 -23.58 -51.83 95.63
N VAL A 192 -22.31 -52.03 95.30
CA VAL A 192 -21.47 -53.08 95.92
C VAL A 192 -21.32 -52.84 97.42
N ALA A 193 -21.03 -51.60 97.85
CA ALA A 193 -20.92 -51.28 99.27
C ALA A 193 -22.22 -51.55 100.06
N HIS A 194 -23.39 -51.28 99.46
CA HIS A 194 -24.68 -51.57 100.07
C HIS A 194 -25.01 -53.08 100.08
N GLU A 195 -24.63 -53.81 99.04
CA GLU A 195 -24.72 -55.28 98.97
C GLU A 195 -23.85 -55.94 100.06
N ASP A 196 -22.61 -55.49 100.22
CA ASP A 196 -21.68 -55.95 101.25
C ASP A 196 -22.22 -55.64 102.67
N GLN A 197 -22.80 -54.46 102.87
CA GLN A 197 -23.45 -54.08 104.13
C GLN A 197 -24.64 -55.01 104.44
N LEU A 198 -25.52 -55.27 103.46
CA LEU A 198 -26.64 -56.20 103.60
C LEU A 198 -26.15 -57.64 103.91
N GLN A 199 -25.10 -58.11 103.25
CA GLN A 199 -24.50 -59.41 103.54
C GLN A 199 -23.91 -59.48 104.96
N SER A 200 -23.29 -58.39 105.45
CA SER A 200 -22.81 -58.32 106.83
C SER A 200 -23.96 -58.44 107.83
N SER A 201 -25.03 -57.66 107.66
CA SER A 201 -26.21 -57.73 108.53
C SER A 201 -26.97 -59.06 108.43
N LEU A 202 -26.94 -59.74 107.28
CA LEU A 202 -27.47 -61.10 107.13
C LEU A 202 -26.64 -62.12 107.92
N ARG A 203 -25.30 -62.07 107.83
CA ARG A 203 -24.42 -62.94 108.63
C ARG A 203 -24.58 -62.70 110.13
N GLU A 204 -24.69 -61.44 110.55
CA GLU A 204 -25.01 -61.09 111.95
C GLU A 204 -26.34 -61.73 112.37
N ARG A 205 -27.40 -61.58 111.57
CA ARG A 205 -28.70 -62.22 111.81
C ARG A 205 -28.62 -63.74 111.89
N GLU A 206 -27.84 -64.39 111.02
CA GLU A 206 -27.60 -65.84 111.08
C GLU A 206 -26.90 -66.25 112.39
N THR A 207 -25.91 -65.46 112.86
CA THR A 207 -25.27 -65.73 114.16
C THR A 207 -26.21 -65.54 115.34
N PHE A 208 -27.09 -64.52 115.31
CA PHE A 208 -28.15 -64.36 116.31
C PHE A 208 -29.16 -65.50 116.29
N GLN A 209 -29.59 -65.95 115.10
CA GLN A 209 -30.52 -67.06 114.95
C GLN A 209 -29.90 -68.38 115.44
N LYS A 210 -28.60 -68.60 115.21
CA LYS A 210 -27.87 -69.73 115.79
C LYS A 210 -27.82 -69.64 117.31
N ALA A 211 -27.47 -68.49 117.87
CA ALA A 211 -27.43 -68.29 119.32
C ALA A 211 -28.80 -68.49 119.98
N LEU A 212 -29.90 -68.11 119.30
CA LEU A 212 -31.27 -68.42 119.74
C LEU A 212 -31.56 -69.93 119.72
N GLY A 213 -31.13 -70.66 118.68
CA GLY A 213 -31.27 -72.12 118.61
C GLY A 213 -30.42 -72.86 119.65
N ASP A 214 -29.22 -72.36 119.95
CA ASP A 214 -28.37 -72.87 121.04
C ASP A 214 -29.03 -72.62 122.41
N LEU A 215 -29.66 -71.46 122.60
CA LEU A 215 -30.41 -71.11 123.82
C LEU A 215 -31.71 -71.93 123.97
N GLU A 216 -32.44 -72.17 122.87
CA GLU A 216 -33.60 -73.05 122.84
C GLU A 216 -33.21 -74.50 123.14
N SER A 217 -32.06 -74.95 122.66
CA SER A 217 -31.48 -76.26 122.99
C SER A 217 -31.13 -76.36 124.48
N GLN A 218 -30.51 -75.33 125.06
CA GLN A 218 -30.23 -75.26 126.50
C GLN A 218 -31.53 -75.26 127.33
N TYR A 219 -32.56 -74.53 126.90
CA TYR A 219 -33.87 -74.53 127.54
C TYR A 219 -34.52 -75.92 127.49
N ASN A 220 -34.48 -76.60 126.34
CA ASN A 220 -35.01 -77.96 126.21
C ASN A 220 -34.26 -78.98 127.09
N VAL A 221 -32.94 -78.85 127.21
CA VAL A 221 -32.15 -79.64 128.18
C VAL A 221 -32.60 -79.36 129.61
N ALA A 222 -32.73 -78.09 130.01
CA ALA A 222 -33.21 -77.74 131.35
C ALA A 222 -34.66 -78.19 131.64
N VAL A 223 -35.51 -78.27 130.61
CA VAL A 223 -36.87 -78.83 130.71
C VAL A 223 -36.85 -80.35 130.88
N GLU A 224 -35.99 -81.07 130.16
CA GLU A 224 -35.83 -82.52 130.36
C GLU A 224 -35.10 -82.85 131.68
N GLU A 225 -34.18 -82.01 132.16
CA GLU A 225 -33.64 -82.07 133.53
C GLU A 225 -34.72 -81.83 134.58
N GLN A 226 -35.60 -80.84 134.39
CA GLN A 226 -36.76 -80.64 135.27
C GLN A 226 -37.71 -81.85 135.26
N LYS A 227 -37.81 -82.54 134.12
CA LYS A 227 -38.66 -83.72 133.92
C LYS A 227 -38.05 -84.97 134.56
N THR A 228 -36.75 -85.21 134.44
CA THR A 228 -36.06 -86.29 135.17
C THR A 228 -36.09 -86.04 136.68
N VAL A 229 -35.88 -84.81 137.16
CA VAL A 229 -36.10 -84.46 138.58
C VAL A 229 -37.57 -84.71 139.01
N ARG A 230 -38.54 -84.51 138.11
CA ARG A 230 -39.96 -84.87 138.33
C ARG A 230 -40.20 -86.37 138.39
N GLU A 231 -39.43 -87.16 137.66
CA GLU A 231 -39.51 -88.61 137.59
C GLU A 231 -38.79 -89.25 138.79
N GLU A 232 -37.64 -88.73 139.22
CA GLU A 232 -37.02 -89.06 140.52
C GLU A 232 -37.96 -88.71 141.70
N MET A 233 -38.64 -87.55 141.64
CA MET A 233 -39.69 -87.15 142.61
C MET A 233 -40.96 -88.03 142.58
N LYS A 234 -41.14 -88.85 141.53
CA LYS A 234 -42.19 -89.88 141.43
C LYS A 234 -41.68 -91.25 141.90
N GLU A 235 -40.46 -91.63 141.54
CA GLU A 235 -39.85 -92.92 141.87
C GLU A 235 -39.56 -93.03 143.38
N LEU A 236 -39.20 -91.92 144.04
CA LEU A 236 -39.15 -91.81 145.51
C LEU A 236 -40.54 -91.77 146.19
N ARG A 237 -41.65 -91.96 145.46
CA ARG A 237 -42.99 -91.67 145.96
C ARG A 237 -44.02 -92.75 145.62
N SER A 238 -43.63 -94.03 145.67
CA SER A 238 -44.57 -95.16 145.64
C SER A 238 -44.07 -96.40 146.40
N ILE A 239 -43.99 -96.29 147.73
CA ILE A 239 -44.31 -97.35 148.71
C ILE A 239 -44.69 -96.64 150.03
N GLU A 240 -45.90 -96.93 150.52
CA GLU A 240 -46.52 -96.61 151.84
C GLU A 240 -46.40 -95.17 152.40
N VAL A 241 -47.42 -94.30 152.42
CA VAL A 241 -48.84 -94.37 152.86
C VAL A 241 -49.02 -94.38 154.38
N ASP A 242 -49.63 -93.28 154.90
CA ASP A 242 -50.23 -93.05 156.22
C ASP A 242 -49.33 -93.25 157.48
N GLU A 243 -49.41 -92.47 158.56
CA GLU A 243 -50.31 -91.37 158.94
C GLU A 243 -49.66 -90.50 160.06
N SER A 244 -50.29 -89.35 160.38
CA SER A 244 -50.22 -88.65 161.69
C SER A 244 -49.00 -87.79 162.09
N CYS A 245 -49.10 -86.49 161.79
CA CYS A 245 -49.20 -85.40 162.80
C CYS A 245 -49.75 -84.13 162.07
N ARG A 246 -51.03 -83.73 162.19
CA ARG A 246 -51.64 -83.02 163.35
C ARG A 246 -50.68 -81.98 163.95
N LEU A 247 -50.88 -80.67 163.76
CA LEU A 247 -52.07 -79.89 164.15
C LEU A 247 -52.24 -78.61 163.32
N GLU A 248 -53.40 -77.96 163.45
CA GLU A 248 -53.71 -76.58 163.00
C GLU A 248 -53.63 -76.24 161.50
N GLU A 249 -54.79 -76.29 160.80
CA GLU A 249 -55.28 -75.22 159.89
C GLU A 249 -56.71 -75.44 159.34
N GLN A 250 -57.56 -76.14 160.10
CA GLN A 250 -58.96 -76.46 159.72
C GLN A 250 -59.93 -75.25 159.82
N LYS A 251 -59.50 -74.07 159.37
CA LYS A 251 -60.32 -72.86 159.22
C LYS A 251 -60.08 -72.07 157.92
N ILE A 252 -59.01 -72.32 157.17
CA ILE A 252 -58.67 -71.54 155.97
C ILE A 252 -59.32 -72.13 154.69
N ILE A 253 -59.52 -73.45 154.63
CA ILE A 253 -60.02 -74.15 153.43
C ILE A 253 -61.47 -73.76 153.07
N LYS A 254 -62.28 -73.25 154.01
CA LYS A 254 -63.63 -72.77 153.70
C LYS A 254 -63.66 -71.43 152.94
N CYS A 255 -62.62 -70.59 153.05
CA CYS A 255 -62.53 -69.34 152.30
C CYS A 255 -61.93 -69.52 150.89
N ARG A 256 -61.17 -70.61 150.65
CA ARG A 256 -60.49 -70.84 149.37
C ARG A 256 -61.41 -71.38 148.27
N VAL A 257 -62.55 -71.97 148.62
CA VAL A 257 -63.56 -72.42 147.63
C VAL A 257 -64.35 -71.22 147.09
N GLU A 258 -64.69 -70.24 147.93
CA GLU A 258 -65.39 -69.01 147.52
C GLU A 258 -64.50 -68.05 146.68
N GLU A 259 -63.18 -68.16 146.79
CA GLU A 259 -62.23 -67.50 145.85
C GLU A 259 -62.16 -68.23 144.50
N LEU A 260 -62.05 -69.56 144.48
CA LEU A 260 -61.90 -70.34 143.25
C LEU A 260 -63.17 -70.42 142.39
N GLU A 261 -64.35 -70.18 142.97
CA GLU A 261 -65.59 -69.96 142.21
C GLU A 261 -65.62 -68.54 141.58
N LYS A 262 -65.06 -67.52 142.24
CA LYS A 262 -64.88 -66.19 141.64
C LYS A 262 -63.84 -66.18 140.52
N ASP A 263 -62.72 -66.88 140.70
CA ASP A 263 -61.68 -66.96 139.66
C ASP A 263 -62.14 -67.77 138.43
N ASN A 264 -63.07 -68.73 138.59
CA ASN A 264 -63.73 -69.38 137.45
C ASN A 264 -64.71 -68.45 136.71
N GLU A 265 -65.43 -67.59 137.42
CA GLU A 265 -66.29 -66.56 136.80
C GLU A 265 -65.43 -65.51 136.05
N VAL A 266 -64.28 -65.13 136.63
CA VAL A 266 -63.28 -64.28 135.96
C VAL A 266 -62.66 -64.98 134.75
N LEU A 267 -62.33 -66.26 134.81
CA LEU A 267 -61.81 -66.99 133.64
C LEU A 267 -62.88 -67.22 132.55
N ARG A 268 -64.16 -67.38 132.90
CA ARG A 268 -65.25 -67.43 131.92
C ARG A 268 -65.49 -66.06 131.27
N SER A 269 -65.45 -64.97 132.03
CA SER A 269 -65.52 -63.61 131.45
C SER A 269 -64.27 -63.25 130.64
N ALA A 270 -63.08 -63.70 131.05
CA ALA A 270 -61.85 -63.56 130.28
C ALA A 270 -61.93 -64.35 128.97
N CYS A 271 -62.38 -65.61 128.99
CA CYS A 271 -62.65 -66.38 127.77
C CYS A 271 -63.73 -65.73 126.90
N CYS A 272 -64.81 -65.15 127.45
CA CYS A 272 -65.75 -64.37 126.63
C CYS A 272 -65.09 -63.13 126.02
N THR A 273 -64.29 -62.36 126.76
CA THR A 273 -63.56 -61.21 126.18
C THR A 273 -62.44 -61.63 125.21
N GLN A 274 -61.91 -62.84 125.33
CA GLN A 274 -60.92 -63.40 124.42
C GLN A 274 -61.60 -64.00 123.18
N ASP A 275 -62.78 -64.60 123.29
CA ASP A 275 -63.60 -65.04 122.16
C ASP A 275 -64.26 -63.86 121.44
N ASP A 276 -64.59 -62.77 122.14
CA ASP A 276 -65.06 -61.52 121.53
C ASP A 276 -63.90 -60.73 120.92
N ARG A 277 -62.67 -60.82 121.47
CA ARG A 277 -61.46 -60.32 120.80
C ARG A 277 -61.01 -61.20 119.64
N MET A 278 -61.15 -62.52 119.73
CA MET A 278 -60.87 -63.43 118.62
C MET A 278 -61.93 -63.26 117.55
N ARG A 279 -63.23 -63.18 117.87
CA ARG A 279 -64.24 -62.77 116.89
C ARG A 279 -63.96 -61.39 116.33
N SER A 280 -63.58 -60.39 117.14
CA SER A 280 -63.21 -59.06 116.61
C SER A 280 -61.96 -59.11 115.72
N PHE A 281 -60.96 -59.95 116.02
CA PHE A 281 -59.79 -60.14 115.16
C PHE A 281 -60.10 -61.01 113.94
N GLU A 282 -61.00 -61.98 114.01
CA GLU A 282 -61.48 -62.77 112.88
C GLU A 282 -62.38 -61.93 111.97
N GLU A 283 -63.16 -61.01 112.53
CA GLU A 283 -64.00 -60.06 111.82
C GLU A 283 -63.15 -58.95 111.20
N GLN A 284 -62.12 -58.44 111.89
CA GLN A 284 -61.09 -57.57 111.31
C GLN A 284 -60.20 -58.31 110.28
N LEU A 285 -59.90 -59.59 110.46
CA LEU A 285 -59.16 -60.39 109.47
C LEU A 285 -60.04 -60.80 108.30
N ALA A 286 -61.36 -60.94 108.48
CA ALA A 286 -62.33 -61.12 107.42
C ALA A 286 -62.56 -59.81 106.66
N GLU A 287 -62.66 -58.68 107.36
CA GLU A 287 -62.72 -57.33 106.78
C GLU A 287 -61.43 -57.01 106.03
N LYS A 288 -60.25 -57.25 106.62
CA LYS A 288 -58.96 -57.10 105.92
C LYS A 288 -58.75 -58.14 104.82
N ARG A 289 -59.27 -59.36 104.93
CA ARG A 289 -59.33 -60.29 103.78
C ARG A 289 -60.23 -59.74 102.69
N ASN A 290 -61.40 -59.20 103.02
CA ASN A 290 -62.34 -58.65 102.05
C ASN A 290 -61.80 -57.37 101.41
N GLU A 291 -61.11 -56.49 102.15
CA GLU A 291 -60.34 -55.37 101.61
C GLU A 291 -59.21 -55.87 100.69
N VAL A 292 -58.40 -56.84 101.11
CA VAL A 292 -57.35 -57.40 100.24
C VAL A 292 -57.95 -58.08 99.01
N LEU A 293 -59.12 -58.71 99.11
CA LEU A 293 -59.84 -59.31 97.99
C LEU A 293 -60.47 -58.24 97.08
N HIS A 294 -60.90 -57.11 97.65
CA HIS A 294 -61.35 -55.93 96.93
C HIS A 294 -60.19 -55.29 96.17
N TYR A 295 -59.08 -54.96 96.85
CA TYR A 295 -57.89 -54.38 96.24
C TYR A 295 -57.21 -55.32 95.24
N THR A 296 -57.21 -56.64 95.45
CA THR A 296 -56.71 -57.57 94.41
C THR A 296 -57.67 -57.72 93.24
N LYS A 297 -58.99 -57.58 93.45
CA LYS A 297 -59.98 -57.48 92.36
C LYS A 297 -59.84 -56.17 91.58
N GLU A 298 -59.73 -55.03 92.25
CA GLU A 298 -59.45 -53.73 91.63
C GLU A 298 -58.08 -53.72 90.93
N LEU A 299 -57.05 -54.34 91.50
CA LEU A 299 -55.74 -54.49 90.85
C LEU A 299 -55.83 -55.40 89.62
N ALA A 300 -56.64 -56.46 89.66
CA ALA A 300 -56.90 -57.31 88.50
C ALA A 300 -57.73 -56.59 87.42
N GLU A 301 -58.74 -55.80 87.81
CA GLU A 301 -59.60 -55.02 86.92
C GLU A 301 -58.81 -53.86 86.29
N THR A 302 -58.01 -53.12 87.05
CA THR A 302 -57.12 -52.07 86.52
C THR A 302 -56.00 -52.66 85.66
N LYS A 303 -55.38 -53.79 86.04
CA LYS A 303 -54.40 -54.48 85.19
C LYS A 303 -55.03 -55.02 83.91
N SER A 304 -56.28 -55.48 83.95
CA SER A 304 -57.05 -55.86 82.77
C SER A 304 -57.34 -54.65 81.88
N ALA A 305 -57.79 -53.53 82.46
CA ALA A 305 -58.03 -52.28 81.75
C ALA A 305 -56.77 -51.75 81.07
N TYR A 306 -55.64 -51.67 81.78
CA TYR A 306 -54.34 -51.31 81.20
C TYR A 306 -53.89 -52.31 80.13
N SER A 307 -54.17 -53.61 80.27
CA SER A 307 -53.84 -54.59 79.23
C SER A 307 -54.70 -54.40 77.96
N VAL A 308 -55.94 -53.94 78.09
CA VAL A 308 -56.80 -53.57 76.95
C VAL A 308 -56.30 -52.28 76.32
N GLU A 309 -56.05 -51.24 77.12
CA GLU A 309 -55.58 -49.93 76.65
C GLU A 309 -54.22 -50.01 75.94
N VAL A 310 -53.26 -50.79 76.48
CA VAL A 310 -51.99 -51.09 75.80
C VAL A 310 -52.23 -51.85 74.49
N GLY A 311 -53.18 -52.78 74.44
CA GLY A 311 -53.56 -53.49 73.23
C GLY A 311 -54.23 -52.60 72.18
N GLU A 312 -54.97 -51.57 72.60
CA GLU A 312 -55.57 -50.56 71.72
C GLU A 312 -54.54 -49.56 71.20
N LEU A 313 -53.62 -49.11 72.07
CA LEU A 313 -52.49 -48.27 71.66
C LEU A 313 -51.57 -49.01 70.67
N GLN A 314 -51.24 -50.28 70.92
CA GLN A 314 -50.48 -51.11 69.98
C GLN A 314 -51.20 -51.28 68.64
N ARG A 315 -52.54 -51.42 68.66
CA ARG A 315 -53.36 -51.48 67.44
C ARG A 315 -53.32 -50.16 66.67
N MET A 316 -53.52 -49.02 67.34
CA MET A 316 -53.43 -47.69 66.71
C MET A 316 -52.04 -47.38 66.17
N VAL A 317 -50.97 -47.76 66.88
CA VAL A 317 -49.59 -47.61 66.37
C VAL A 317 -49.41 -48.43 65.10
N LYS A 318 -49.82 -49.70 65.09
CA LYS A 318 -49.74 -50.57 63.91
C LYS A 318 -50.57 -50.06 62.74
N GLU A 319 -51.80 -49.59 62.98
CA GLU A 319 -52.65 -48.96 61.96
C GLU A 319 -52.03 -47.67 61.39
N LYS A 320 -51.32 -46.89 62.22
CA LYS A 320 -50.58 -45.70 61.77
C LYS A 320 -49.33 -46.06 60.99
N GLU A 321 -48.57 -47.07 61.41
CA GLU A 321 -47.42 -47.59 60.67
C GLU A 321 -47.84 -48.12 59.29
N GLU A 322 -48.89 -48.95 59.23
CA GLU A 322 -49.47 -49.44 57.97
C GLU A 322 -49.97 -48.30 57.08
N HIS A 323 -50.58 -47.26 57.66
CA HIS A 323 -51.02 -46.08 56.91
C HIS A 323 -49.85 -45.26 56.32
N TYR A 324 -48.82 -44.98 57.12
CA TYR A 324 -47.63 -44.26 56.64
C TYR A 324 -46.85 -45.08 55.61
N GLN A 325 -46.74 -46.40 55.79
CA GLN A 325 -46.11 -47.30 54.83
C GLN A 325 -46.86 -47.27 53.49
N ALA A 326 -48.19 -47.37 53.50
CA ALA A 326 -49.01 -47.26 52.29
C ALA A 326 -48.89 -45.87 51.62
N GLN A 327 -48.70 -44.79 52.40
CA GLN A 327 -48.48 -43.44 51.89
C GLN A 327 -47.09 -43.28 51.25
N ILE A 328 -46.05 -43.87 51.84
CA ILE A 328 -44.70 -43.92 51.27
C ILE A 328 -44.71 -44.70 49.95
N GLU A 329 -45.35 -45.87 49.90
CA GLU A 329 -45.49 -46.67 48.68
C GLU A 329 -46.29 -45.96 47.58
N ALA A 330 -47.28 -45.15 47.95
CA ALA A 330 -47.99 -44.28 47.01
C ALA A 330 -47.08 -43.19 46.43
N LEU A 331 -46.35 -42.47 47.28
CA LEU A 331 -45.40 -41.45 46.85
C LEU A 331 -44.26 -42.00 45.99
N GLN A 332 -43.76 -43.21 46.30
CA GLN A 332 -42.76 -43.91 45.48
C GLN A 332 -43.28 -44.28 44.10
N ARG A 333 -44.55 -44.73 44.00
CA ARG A 333 -45.20 -44.98 42.70
C ARG A 333 -45.35 -43.69 41.90
N ASP A 334 -45.86 -42.62 42.50
CA ASP A 334 -46.04 -41.32 41.83
C ASP A 334 -44.70 -40.72 41.37
N LEU A 335 -43.64 -40.81 42.19
CA LEU A 335 -42.29 -40.41 41.80
C LEU A 335 -41.80 -41.19 40.59
N LYS A 336 -41.93 -42.52 40.62
CA LYS A 336 -41.53 -43.38 39.50
C LYS A 336 -42.30 -42.99 38.22
N THR A 337 -43.61 -42.84 38.29
CA THR A 337 -44.43 -42.46 37.11
C THR A 337 -44.04 -41.09 36.56
N ARG A 338 -43.64 -40.14 37.41
CA ARG A 338 -43.10 -38.84 36.98
C ARG A 338 -41.72 -38.95 36.33
N THR A 339 -40.84 -39.79 36.84
CA THR A 339 -39.54 -40.05 36.20
C THR A 339 -39.74 -40.66 34.82
N ASP A 340 -40.55 -41.71 34.72
CA ASP A 340 -40.87 -42.39 33.45
C ASP A 340 -41.45 -41.38 32.41
N GLN A 341 -42.31 -40.44 32.84
CA GLN A 341 -42.86 -39.37 31.99
C GLN A 341 -41.83 -38.29 31.57
N LEU A 342 -40.87 -37.98 32.44
CA LEU A 342 -39.78 -37.05 32.13
C LEU A 342 -38.81 -37.66 31.14
N ASP A 343 -38.50 -38.95 31.28
CA ASP A 343 -37.62 -39.69 30.36
C ASP A 343 -38.27 -39.81 28.96
N GLU A 344 -39.57 -40.14 28.87
CA GLU A 344 -40.31 -40.07 27.60
C GLU A 344 -40.30 -38.65 26.97
N SER A 345 -40.49 -37.62 27.80
CA SER A 345 -40.47 -36.22 27.34
C SER A 345 -39.09 -35.78 26.84
N LEU A 346 -38.01 -36.28 27.47
CA LEU A 346 -36.63 -36.02 27.08
C LEU A 346 -36.32 -36.66 25.73
N ILE A 347 -36.68 -37.94 25.54
CA ILE A 347 -36.50 -38.67 24.28
C ILE A 347 -37.20 -37.93 23.13
N VAL A 348 -38.46 -37.51 23.32
CA VAL A 348 -39.20 -36.74 22.30
C VAL A 348 -38.57 -35.37 22.01
N ALA A 349 -37.93 -34.74 22.99
CA ALA A 349 -37.20 -33.49 22.79
C ALA A 349 -35.89 -33.71 22.00
N GLU A 350 -35.12 -34.75 22.33
CA GLU A 350 -33.89 -35.13 21.63
C GLU A 350 -34.17 -35.50 20.17
N GLU A 351 -35.21 -36.30 19.89
CA GLU A 351 -35.63 -36.62 18.53
C GLU A 351 -36.00 -35.37 17.73
N ARG A 352 -36.73 -34.42 18.33
CA ARG A 352 -37.08 -33.14 17.66
C ARG A 352 -35.84 -32.29 17.35
N VAL A 353 -34.87 -32.23 18.26
CA VAL A 353 -33.61 -31.51 18.05
C VAL A 353 -32.80 -32.17 16.93
N ALA A 354 -32.68 -33.50 16.91
CA ALA A 354 -31.99 -34.23 15.86
C ALA A 354 -32.66 -34.03 14.48
N LEU A 355 -33.99 -34.07 14.43
CA LEU A 355 -34.75 -33.89 13.19
C LEU A 355 -34.70 -32.44 12.67
N SER A 356 -34.70 -31.46 13.57
CA SER A 356 -34.47 -30.04 13.21
C SER A 356 -33.03 -29.80 12.72
N ALA A 357 -32.02 -30.38 13.39
CA ALA A 357 -30.63 -30.27 12.96
C ALA A 357 -30.40 -30.87 11.56
N ALA A 358 -30.99 -32.03 11.28
CA ALA A 358 -30.95 -32.65 9.95
C ALA A 358 -31.60 -31.76 8.87
N GLN A 359 -32.74 -31.12 9.16
CA GLN A 359 -33.40 -30.18 8.25
C GLN A 359 -32.54 -28.93 7.98
N PHE A 360 -31.89 -28.37 9.01
CA PHE A 360 -30.96 -27.24 8.83
C PHE A 360 -29.73 -27.64 8.01
N GLN A 361 -29.21 -28.85 8.19
CA GLN A 361 -28.05 -29.34 7.45
C GLN A 361 -28.36 -29.58 5.96
N ASP A 362 -29.52 -30.16 5.65
CA ASP A 362 -30.00 -30.33 4.26
C ASP A 362 -30.24 -28.97 3.57
N ALA A 363 -30.91 -28.03 4.26
CA ALA A 363 -31.12 -26.68 3.76
C ALA A 363 -29.79 -25.92 3.49
N ALA A 364 -28.81 -26.04 4.40
CA ALA A 364 -27.49 -25.44 4.24
C ALA A 364 -26.70 -26.06 3.07
N GLN A 365 -26.72 -27.38 2.91
CA GLN A 365 -26.09 -28.05 1.77
C GLN A 365 -26.72 -27.65 0.44
N LYS A 366 -28.05 -27.54 0.40
CA LYS A 366 -28.79 -27.15 -0.80
C LYS A 366 -28.49 -25.71 -1.23
N ALA A 367 -28.45 -24.78 -0.28
CA ALA A 367 -28.07 -23.38 -0.52
C ALA A 367 -26.60 -23.24 -0.97
N ALA A 368 -25.69 -24.07 -0.45
CA ALA A 368 -24.30 -24.10 -0.90
C ALA A 368 -24.18 -24.55 -2.36
N VAL A 369 -24.84 -25.65 -2.73
CA VAL A 369 -24.84 -26.17 -4.12
C VAL A 369 -25.46 -25.18 -5.11
N GLU A 370 -26.53 -24.48 -4.72
CA GLU A 370 -27.17 -23.46 -5.55
C GLU A 370 -26.24 -22.25 -5.79
N LYS A 371 -25.55 -21.79 -4.73
CA LYS A 371 -24.56 -20.70 -4.82
C LYS A 371 -23.31 -21.08 -5.62
N ASP A 372 -22.81 -22.30 -5.48
CA ASP A 372 -21.68 -22.81 -6.28
C ASP A 372 -22.06 -22.91 -7.77
N SER A 373 -23.32 -23.30 -8.06
CA SER A 373 -23.90 -23.29 -9.41
C SER A 373 -23.93 -21.88 -10.01
N GLU A 374 -24.40 -20.88 -9.26
CA GLU A 374 -24.40 -19.48 -9.70
C GLU A 374 -22.98 -18.97 -9.97
N LEU A 375 -22.03 -19.23 -9.05
CA LEU A 375 -20.63 -18.84 -9.20
C LEU A 375 -19.96 -19.50 -10.43
N LEU A 376 -20.24 -20.78 -10.69
CA LEU A 376 -19.76 -21.46 -11.90
C LEU A 376 -20.33 -20.83 -13.17
N SER A 377 -21.61 -20.43 -13.18
CA SER A 377 -22.23 -19.76 -14.32
C SER A 377 -21.64 -18.36 -14.57
N SER A 378 -21.37 -17.60 -13.50
CA SER A 378 -20.77 -16.26 -13.56
C SER A 378 -19.31 -16.33 -14.02
N ASN A 379 -18.52 -17.24 -13.45
CA ASN A 379 -17.14 -17.48 -13.88
C ASN A 379 -17.06 -17.88 -15.35
N LYS A 380 -18.00 -18.70 -15.85
CA LYS A 380 -18.05 -19.05 -17.27
C LYS A 380 -18.28 -17.81 -18.16
N GLN A 381 -19.22 -16.94 -17.80
CA GLN A 381 -19.46 -15.68 -18.53
C GLN A 381 -18.26 -14.73 -18.48
N LEU A 382 -17.53 -14.69 -17.35
CA LEU A 382 -16.30 -13.91 -17.23
C LEU A 382 -15.19 -14.46 -18.12
N ILE A 383 -14.99 -15.78 -18.17
CA ILE A 383 -14.02 -16.43 -19.06
C ILE A 383 -14.35 -16.13 -20.53
N GLU A 384 -15.61 -16.27 -20.94
CA GLU A 384 -16.05 -15.95 -22.32
C GLU A 384 -15.82 -14.46 -22.67
N LYS A 385 -16.06 -13.53 -21.73
CA LYS A 385 -15.75 -12.10 -21.91
C LYS A 385 -14.25 -11.83 -22.01
N VAL A 386 -13.42 -12.44 -21.16
CA VAL A 386 -11.95 -12.29 -21.18
C VAL A 386 -11.41 -12.80 -22.51
N SER A 387 -11.82 -13.99 -22.96
CA SER A 387 -11.41 -14.54 -24.27
C SER A 387 -11.81 -13.63 -25.45
N SER A 388 -12.98 -12.98 -25.38
CA SER A 388 -13.40 -12.00 -26.39
C SER A 388 -12.52 -10.74 -26.38
N LEU A 389 -12.17 -10.22 -25.19
CA LEU A 389 -11.32 -9.05 -25.05
C LEU A 389 -9.86 -9.33 -25.46
N GLU A 390 -9.33 -10.51 -25.15
CA GLU A 390 -8.01 -10.96 -25.62
C GLU A 390 -7.94 -11.05 -27.15
N ALA A 391 -8.99 -11.57 -27.79
CA ALA A 391 -9.09 -11.62 -29.26
C ALA A 391 -9.18 -10.22 -29.90
N GLU A 392 -9.93 -9.29 -29.29
CA GLU A 392 -10.03 -7.90 -29.74
C GLU A 392 -8.69 -7.16 -29.57
N LEU A 393 -8.00 -7.35 -28.44
CA LEU A 393 -6.69 -6.78 -28.16
C LEU A 393 -5.63 -7.29 -29.16
N LEU A 394 -5.62 -8.60 -29.46
CA LEU A 394 -4.72 -9.20 -30.44
C LEU A 394 -4.97 -8.66 -31.86
N LYS A 395 -6.25 -8.41 -32.21
CA LYS A 395 -6.64 -7.77 -33.47
C LYS A 395 -6.18 -6.31 -33.53
N GLN A 396 -6.30 -5.54 -32.45
CA GLN A 396 -5.76 -4.18 -32.38
C GLN A 396 -4.23 -4.14 -32.47
N ALA A 397 -3.54 -5.05 -31.79
CA ALA A 397 -2.08 -5.17 -31.84
C ALA A 397 -1.59 -5.47 -33.27
N THR A 398 -2.20 -6.45 -33.95
CA THR A 398 -1.85 -6.80 -35.33
C THR A 398 -2.16 -5.68 -36.33
N GLN A 399 -3.19 -4.87 -36.10
CA GLN A 399 -3.47 -3.65 -36.87
C GLN A 399 -2.42 -2.55 -36.63
N ALA A 400 -1.98 -2.36 -35.38
CA ALA A 400 -0.91 -1.42 -35.05
C ALA A 400 0.42 -1.83 -35.70
N ASP A 401 0.80 -3.11 -35.62
CA ASP A 401 2.01 -3.65 -36.25
C ASP A 401 2.01 -3.51 -37.77
N ALA A 402 0.85 -3.66 -38.42
CA ALA A 402 0.71 -3.44 -39.85
C ALA A 402 0.95 -1.96 -40.22
N LYS A 403 0.38 -1.03 -39.44
CA LYS A 403 0.55 0.42 -39.65
C LYS A 403 1.97 0.90 -39.33
N ILE A 404 2.65 0.29 -38.36
CA ILE A 404 4.07 0.54 -38.08
C ILE A 404 4.92 0.13 -39.29
N ARG A 405 4.65 -1.04 -39.89
CA ARG A 405 5.36 -1.48 -41.11
C ARG A 405 5.12 -0.55 -42.29
N GLU A 406 3.87 -0.15 -42.54
CA GLU A 406 3.52 0.82 -43.60
C GLU A 406 4.28 2.15 -43.43
N LEU A 407 4.39 2.67 -42.20
CA LEU A 407 5.16 3.88 -41.91
C LEU A 407 6.68 3.68 -42.06
N GLN A 408 7.21 2.49 -41.75
CA GLN A 408 8.62 2.15 -41.96
C GLN A 408 8.98 2.06 -43.45
N ASP A 409 8.12 1.43 -44.25
CA ASP A 409 8.30 1.31 -45.70
C ASP A 409 8.23 2.71 -46.38
N ALA A 410 7.26 3.53 -45.98
CA ALA A 410 7.15 4.92 -46.45
C ALA A 410 8.36 5.78 -46.03
N LEU A 411 8.91 5.58 -44.83
CA LEU A 411 10.13 6.26 -44.38
C LEU A 411 11.33 5.86 -45.27
N ALA A 412 11.51 4.56 -45.52
CA ALA A 412 12.59 4.05 -46.37
C ALA A 412 12.49 4.56 -47.82
N GLU A 413 11.28 4.70 -48.36
CA GLU A 413 11.05 5.32 -49.67
C GLU A 413 11.46 6.81 -49.67
N LYS A 414 11.10 7.57 -48.63
CA LYS A 414 11.52 8.98 -48.49
C LYS A 414 13.03 9.13 -48.32
N GLU A 415 13.68 8.26 -47.54
CA GLU A 415 15.15 8.24 -47.41
C GLU A 415 15.82 7.94 -48.75
N SER A 416 15.32 6.97 -49.51
CA SER A 416 15.80 6.65 -50.86
C SER A 416 15.63 7.83 -51.83
N ALA A 417 14.49 8.52 -51.79
CA ALA A 417 14.22 9.71 -52.60
C ALA A 417 15.17 10.88 -52.24
N ILE A 418 15.39 11.15 -50.96
CA ILE A 418 16.31 12.19 -50.48
C ILE A 418 17.76 11.85 -50.87
N GLN A 419 18.18 10.59 -50.75
CA GLN A 419 19.50 10.14 -51.24
C GLN A 419 19.63 10.29 -52.76
N GLY A 420 18.55 10.06 -53.52
CA GLY A 420 18.48 10.30 -54.96
C GLY A 420 18.72 11.76 -55.31
N GLN A 421 17.96 12.67 -54.68
CA GLN A 421 18.09 14.12 -54.83
C GLN A 421 19.50 14.59 -54.42
N PHE A 422 20.04 14.11 -53.29
CA PHE A 422 21.38 14.48 -52.85
C PHE A 422 22.46 14.05 -53.85
N LYS A 423 22.35 12.83 -54.41
CA LYS A 423 23.25 12.36 -55.49
C LYS A 423 23.11 13.17 -56.77
N GLU A 424 21.94 13.73 -57.05
CA GLU A 424 21.69 14.59 -58.21
C GLU A 424 22.26 16.00 -58.03
N VAL A 425 22.04 16.61 -56.87
CA VAL A 425 22.67 17.88 -56.47
C VAL A 425 24.19 17.75 -56.48
N ALA A 426 24.75 16.66 -55.93
CA ALA A 426 26.18 16.40 -55.96
C ALA A 426 26.73 16.28 -57.40
N ARG A 427 26.03 15.55 -58.29
CA ARG A 427 26.40 15.46 -59.72
C ARG A 427 26.34 16.83 -60.41
N SER A 428 25.27 17.60 -60.20
CA SER A 428 25.11 18.94 -60.77
C SER A 428 26.22 19.89 -60.31
N PHE A 429 26.55 19.87 -59.01
CA PHE A 429 27.64 20.67 -58.45
C PHE A 429 29.01 20.26 -59.00
N SER A 430 29.30 18.96 -59.11
CA SER A 430 30.53 18.47 -59.74
C SER A 430 30.64 18.91 -61.20
N SER A 431 29.57 18.79 -62.00
CA SER A 431 29.60 19.25 -63.40
C SER A 431 29.72 20.77 -63.54
N GLN A 432 29.17 21.56 -62.61
CA GLN A 432 29.39 23.02 -62.57
C GLN A 432 30.85 23.35 -62.22
N LEU A 433 31.46 22.60 -61.32
CA LEU A 433 32.86 22.78 -60.93
C LEU A 433 33.81 22.40 -62.07
N GLU A 434 33.60 21.25 -62.73
CA GLU A 434 34.34 20.85 -63.94
C GLU A 434 34.20 21.89 -65.06
N ALA A 435 32.99 22.42 -65.29
CA ALA A 435 32.77 23.48 -66.28
C ALA A 435 33.51 24.79 -65.93
N LYS A 436 33.58 25.15 -64.65
CA LYS A 436 34.33 26.33 -64.19
C LYS A 436 35.85 26.12 -64.24
N GLU A 437 36.34 24.92 -63.97
CA GLU A 437 37.75 24.56 -64.19
C GLU A 437 38.12 24.60 -65.68
N ALA A 438 37.24 24.14 -66.57
CA ALA A 438 37.42 24.24 -68.02
C ALA A 438 37.43 25.70 -68.52
N GLU A 439 36.54 26.55 -68.00
CA GLU A 439 36.52 28.00 -68.30
C GLU A 439 37.81 28.70 -67.82
N HIS A 440 38.31 28.34 -66.63
CA HIS A 440 39.56 28.87 -66.11
C HIS A 440 40.80 28.38 -66.88
N THR A 441 40.85 27.10 -67.27
CA THR A 441 41.97 26.59 -68.09
C THR A 441 41.98 27.20 -69.49
N GLN A 442 40.82 27.38 -70.12
CA GLN A 442 40.73 28.13 -71.38
C GLN A 442 41.17 29.59 -71.22
N SER A 443 40.70 30.29 -70.18
CA SER A 443 41.09 31.68 -69.91
C SER A 443 42.59 31.84 -69.63
N MET A 444 43.22 30.85 -68.98
CA MET A 444 44.68 30.81 -68.82
C MET A 444 45.39 30.54 -70.16
N SER A 445 44.89 29.65 -71.01
CA SER A 445 45.43 29.41 -72.35
C SER A 445 45.37 30.69 -73.20
N ASP A 446 44.21 31.36 -73.26
CA ASP A 446 44.01 32.62 -73.98
C ASP A 446 44.94 33.74 -73.48
N ALA A 447 45.32 33.71 -72.19
CA ALA A 447 46.25 34.66 -71.60
C ALA A 447 47.72 34.34 -71.96
N ILE A 448 48.08 33.05 -72.00
CA ILE A 448 49.40 32.58 -72.47
C ILE A 448 49.58 32.91 -73.95
N ASP A 449 48.61 32.58 -74.82
CA ASP A 449 48.65 32.89 -76.25
C ASP A 449 48.83 34.40 -76.52
N LYS A 450 48.21 35.26 -75.70
CA LYS A 450 48.41 36.72 -75.76
C LYS A 450 49.79 37.15 -75.29
N ALA A 451 50.34 36.52 -74.26
CA ALA A 451 51.70 36.80 -73.79
C ALA A 451 52.72 36.41 -74.86
N GLU A 452 52.59 35.21 -75.46
CA GLU A 452 53.43 34.74 -76.56
C GLU A 452 53.32 35.65 -77.80
N GLN A 453 52.11 36.14 -78.14
CA GLN A 453 51.95 37.13 -79.20
C GLN A 453 52.64 38.47 -78.91
N MET A 454 52.62 38.94 -77.67
CA MET A 454 53.35 40.15 -77.28
C MET A 454 54.86 39.93 -77.28
N GLU A 455 55.35 38.77 -76.84
CA GLU A 455 56.77 38.41 -76.91
C GLU A 455 57.26 38.28 -78.37
N ALA A 456 56.48 37.64 -79.24
CA ALA A 456 56.75 37.59 -80.68
C ALA A 456 56.77 38.99 -81.31
N LYS A 457 55.88 39.90 -80.90
CA LYS A 457 55.87 41.28 -81.37
C LYS A 457 57.10 42.06 -80.89
N LEU A 458 57.44 41.98 -79.59
CA LEU A 458 58.60 42.64 -79.01
C LEU A 458 59.92 42.13 -79.62
N THR A 459 60.03 40.83 -79.90
CA THR A 459 61.22 40.27 -80.56
C THR A 459 61.33 40.67 -82.03
N MET A 460 60.21 40.89 -82.74
CA MET A 460 60.23 41.52 -84.07
C MET A 460 60.60 43.01 -84.01
N GLU A 461 60.06 43.77 -83.05
CA GLU A 461 60.40 45.19 -82.85
C GLU A 461 61.90 45.35 -82.53
N HIS A 462 62.42 44.57 -81.58
CA HIS A 462 63.85 44.56 -81.25
C HIS A 462 64.74 44.13 -82.43
N ARG A 463 64.29 43.18 -83.27
CA ARG A 463 65.01 42.84 -84.51
C ARG A 463 65.04 44.03 -85.48
N HIS A 464 63.91 44.70 -85.69
CA HIS A 464 63.87 45.88 -86.55
C HIS A 464 64.71 47.05 -86.03
N GLU A 465 64.79 47.24 -84.71
CA GLU A 465 65.71 48.20 -84.09
C GLU A 465 67.18 47.82 -84.32
N MET A 466 67.53 46.54 -84.16
CA MET A 466 68.87 46.03 -84.47
C MET A 466 69.22 46.18 -85.96
N ASP A 467 68.33 45.79 -86.88
CA ASP A 467 68.50 45.95 -88.33
C ASP A 467 68.70 47.44 -88.71
N ALA A 468 67.95 48.35 -88.07
CA ALA A 468 68.07 49.78 -88.28
C ALA A 468 69.39 50.36 -87.74
N LEU A 469 69.85 49.90 -86.58
CA LEU A 469 71.16 50.28 -86.01
C LEU A 469 72.33 49.74 -86.83
N GLU A 470 72.23 48.50 -87.35
CA GLU A 470 73.21 47.94 -88.28
C GLU A 470 73.25 48.74 -89.60
N HIS A 471 72.08 49.18 -90.09
CA HIS A 471 72.01 50.03 -91.28
C HIS A 471 72.60 51.43 -91.05
N GLU A 472 72.27 52.10 -89.94
CA GLU A 472 72.89 53.39 -89.60
C GLU A 472 74.40 53.25 -89.40
N LEU A 473 74.86 52.18 -88.74
CA LEU A 473 76.29 51.90 -88.60
C LEU A 473 76.97 51.72 -89.96
N ALA A 474 76.35 50.99 -90.89
CA ALA A 474 76.85 50.83 -92.25
C ALA A 474 76.90 52.18 -93.01
N GLU A 475 75.90 53.06 -92.84
CA GLU A 475 75.95 54.43 -93.39
C GLU A 475 77.09 55.25 -92.77
N LYS A 476 77.32 55.17 -91.44
CA LYS A 476 78.46 55.86 -90.81
C LYS A 476 79.80 55.31 -91.29
N VAL A 477 79.91 54.00 -91.49
CA VAL A 477 81.12 53.34 -92.01
C VAL A 477 81.38 53.80 -93.45
N ASN A 478 80.37 53.78 -94.34
CA ASN A 478 80.51 54.30 -95.69
C ASN A 478 80.91 55.79 -95.70
N ALA A 479 80.29 56.62 -94.87
CA ALA A 479 80.66 58.04 -94.75
C ALA A 479 82.09 58.24 -94.21
N LEU A 480 82.55 57.37 -93.31
CA LEU A 480 83.95 57.34 -92.85
C LEU A 480 84.90 56.87 -93.96
N GLU A 481 84.51 55.90 -94.78
CA GLU A 481 85.26 55.45 -95.95
C GLU A 481 85.36 56.55 -97.01
N GLU A 482 84.26 57.24 -97.36
CA GLU A 482 84.27 58.41 -98.25
C GLU A 482 85.19 59.53 -97.74
N VAL A 483 85.14 59.84 -96.45
CA VAL A 483 86.04 60.81 -95.81
C VAL A 483 87.50 60.32 -95.84
N HIS A 484 87.73 59.01 -95.63
CA HIS A 484 89.06 58.42 -95.70
C HIS A 484 89.62 58.43 -97.13
N GLU A 485 88.82 58.11 -98.14
CA GLU A 485 89.18 58.24 -99.55
C GLU A 485 89.50 59.69 -99.90
N HIS A 486 88.66 60.65 -99.48
CA HIS A 486 88.93 62.08 -99.68
C HIS A 486 90.27 62.52 -99.05
N TYR A 487 90.57 62.09 -97.82
CA TYR A 487 91.87 62.36 -97.20
C TYR A 487 93.03 61.62 -97.89
N GLN A 488 92.83 60.40 -98.41
CA GLN A 488 93.83 59.71 -99.21
C GLN A 488 94.09 60.42 -100.55
N GLU A 489 93.05 60.93 -101.22
CA GLU A 489 93.20 61.75 -102.43
C GLU A 489 93.94 63.05 -102.13
N LEU A 490 93.58 63.73 -101.04
CA LEU A 490 94.26 64.94 -100.60
C LEU A 490 95.73 64.68 -100.24
N LEU A 491 96.04 63.54 -99.61
CA LEU A 491 97.40 63.06 -99.35
C LEU A 491 98.15 62.76 -100.64
N LYS A 492 97.54 62.07 -101.62
CA LYS A 492 98.14 61.85 -102.94
C LYS A 492 98.43 63.17 -103.66
N LEU A 493 97.51 64.14 -103.60
CA LEU A 493 97.68 65.49 -104.15
C LEU A 493 98.84 66.23 -103.46
N LYS A 494 98.95 66.13 -102.14
CA LYS A 494 100.06 66.70 -101.37
C LYS A 494 101.38 65.97 -101.63
N ASP A 495 101.37 64.66 -101.87
CA ASP A 495 102.54 63.89 -102.28
C ASP A 495 102.97 64.20 -103.72
N GLU A 496 102.04 64.53 -104.62
CA GLU A 496 102.34 65.01 -105.97
C GLU A 496 102.87 66.45 -105.96
N GLU A 497 102.33 67.31 -105.09
CA GLU A 497 102.86 68.65 -104.81
C GLU A 497 104.27 68.56 -104.20
N LEU A 498 104.48 67.67 -103.23
CA LEU A 498 105.81 67.37 -102.65
C LEU A 498 106.75 66.71 -103.66
N LYS A 499 106.29 65.84 -104.57
CA LYS A 499 107.10 65.30 -105.68
C LYS A 499 107.46 66.37 -106.70
N SER A 500 106.62 67.37 -106.88
CA SER A 500 106.88 68.53 -107.75
C SER A 500 107.92 69.46 -107.11
N LEU A 501 107.77 69.77 -105.82
CA LEU A 501 108.74 70.52 -105.03
C LEU A 501 110.10 69.79 -104.91
N ARG A 502 110.10 68.47 -104.72
CA ARG A 502 111.31 67.61 -104.77
C ARG A 502 111.89 67.44 -106.19
N LYS A 503 111.20 67.91 -107.24
CA LYS A 503 111.72 68.00 -108.61
C LYS A 503 112.35 69.36 -108.91
N GLU A 504 111.84 70.44 -108.33
CA GLU A 504 112.45 71.78 -108.43
C GLU A 504 113.67 71.95 -107.51
N VAL A 505 113.75 71.24 -106.39
CA VAL A 505 114.91 71.25 -105.48
C VAL A 505 115.75 69.99 -105.65
N GLY A 506 116.92 70.13 -106.25
CA GLY A 506 117.75 69.02 -106.72
C GLY A 506 118.47 68.20 -105.63
N ARG A 507 118.05 66.93 -105.52
CA ARG A 507 118.76 65.74 -105.02
C ARG A 507 119.00 65.56 -103.49
N PRO A 508 119.17 64.29 -103.03
CA PRO A 508 118.83 63.89 -101.68
C PRO A 508 119.96 63.21 -100.86
N SER A 509 119.85 63.28 -99.54
CA SER A 509 120.34 62.32 -98.51
C SER A 509 119.40 62.53 -97.32
N GLU A 510 118.77 61.47 -96.79
CA GLU A 510 119.22 60.67 -95.64
C GLU A 510 119.13 61.40 -94.29
N LEU A 511 118.97 60.61 -93.22
CA LEU A 511 118.70 61.02 -91.83
C LEU A 511 117.26 61.56 -91.63
N ALA A 512 116.65 61.42 -90.47
CA ALA A 512 116.80 60.50 -89.33
C ALA A 512 115.56 60.71 -88.43
N GLU A 513 115.60 60.18 -87.20
CA GLU A 513 114.72 60.51 -86.07
C GLU A 513 113.29 59.90 -86.18
N ASP A 514 112.85 59.00 -85.30
CA ASP A 514 112.88 58.96 -83.81
C ASP A 514 111.75 59.80 -83.18
N GLY A 515 111.15 59.26 -82.12
CA GLY A 515 109.81 59.62 -81.65
C GLY A 515 108.90 58.38 -81.60
N GLY A 516 108.78 57.67 -80.48
CA GLY A 516 109.23 58.06 -79.14
C GLY A 516 108.15 58.82 -78.36
N TRP A 517 106.96 58.22 -78.31
CA TRP A 517 105.85 58.48 -77.38
C TRP A 517 105.33 57.07 -77.06
N ASP A 518 105.52 56.48 -75.87
CA ASP A 518 105.16 57.00 -74.54
C ASP A 518 103.76 57.63 -74.58
N ASP A 519 102.76 56.86 -74.19
CA ASP A 519 102.23 57.06 -72.84
C ASP A 519 101.47 55.84 -72.31
N GLU A 520 101.79 55.53 -71.06
CA GLU A 520 101.10 54.58 -70.21
C GLU A 520 99.62 54.93 -70.08
N TRP A 521 98.72 53.96 -70.26
CA TRP A 521 97.39 54.02 -69.66
C TRP A 521 97.18 52.84 -68.73
N PRO A 522 96.58 53.05 -67.54
CA PRO A 522 96.96 52.24 -66.39
C PRO A 522 96.11 50.98 -66.28
N LYS A 523 96.69 49.94 -65.65
CA LYS A 523 95.88 48.99 -64.91
C LYS A 523 95.29 49.72 -63.71
N ILE A 524 94.03 50.12 -63.84
CA ILE A 524 93.22 50.57 -62.72
C ILE A 524 92.51 49.33 -62.16
N ASP A 525 93.01 48.83 -61.03
CA ASP A 525 92.19 48.04 -60.12
C ASP A 525 91.27 49.02 -59.38
N GLU A 526 89.96 49.01 -59.69
CA GLU A 526 88.94 49.74 -58.94
C GLU A 526 88.05 48.73 -58.17
N GLU A 527 88.46 48.46 -56.93
CA GLU A 527 87.49 48.26 -55.85
C GLU A 527 86.76 49.59 -55.56
N GLU A 528 85.67 49.54 -54.78
CA GLU A 528 84.93 50.71 -54.26
C GLU A 528 84.17 51.61 -55.27
N TRP A 529 83.05 51.10 -55.79
CA TRP A 529 81.81 51.91 -55.86
C TRP A 529 80.79 51.45 -54.80
N SER A 530 81.10 51.78 -53.54
CA SER A 530 80.26 51.47 -52.37
C SER A 530 79.43 52.68 -51.91
N GLY A 531 78.26 52.90 -52.53
CA GLY A 531 77.17 53.78 -52.04
C GLY A 531 77.50 55.29 -51.93
N PRO A 532 76.74 56.09 -51.13
CA PRO A 532 75.51 55.77 -50.38
C PRO A 532 74.39 56.86 -50.45
N SER A 533 73.30 56.65 -49.68
CA SER A 533 72.23 57.63 -49.29
C SER A 533 71.24 58.14 -50.37
N GLY A 534 69.97 58.46 -50.07
CA GLY A 534 69.18 58.23 -48.85
C GLY A 534 68.18 59.34 -48.52
N ASP A 535 66.87 59.04 -48.48
CA ASP A 535 65.78 59.82 -47.83
C ASP A 535 64.42 59.12 -48.11
N HIS A 536 63.44 58.93 -47.22
CA HIS A 536 63.38 58.94 -45.74
C HIS A 536 62.80 57.54 -45.30
N SER A 537 62.42 57.17 -44.07
CA SER A 537 62.39 57.76 -42.71
C SER A 537 62.34 56.60 -41.66
N PRO A 538 62.54 56.83 -40.34
CA PRO A 538 62.79 55.74 -39.37
C PRO A 538 61.62 55.42 -38.42
N VAL A 539 61.71 54.28 -37.69
CA VAL A 539 61.51 54.16 -36.21
C VAL A 539 61.64 52.70 -35.71
N HIS A 540 62.35 52.53 -34.57
CA HIS A 540 62.49 51.38 -33.63
C HIS A 540 62.14 49.94 -34.07
N GLN A 541 63.04 48.95 -34.03
CA GLN A 541 63.84 48.44 -32.89
C GLN A 541 63.03 47.97 -31.67
N HIS A 542 62.43 46.78 -31.74
CA HIS A 542 62.35 45.79 -30.64
C HIS A 542 61.77 44.46 -31.16
N GLN A 543 62.61 43.47 -31.48
CA GLN A 543 62.11 42.15 -31.91
C GLN A 543 61.96 41.14 -30.77
N ALA A 544 60.72 40.68 -30.62
CA ALA A 544 60.34 39.31 -30.30
C ALA A 544 60.75 38.68 -28.95
N LYS A 545 60.20 39.24 -27.86
CA LYS A 545 59.89 38.48 -26.62
C LYS A 545 58.36 38.38 -26.41
N GLU A 546 57.59 37.99 -27.43
CA GLU A 546 56.11 38.10 -27.39
C GLU A 546 55.32 36.77 -27.26
N ASN A 547 55.95 35.60 -27.38
CA ASN A 547 55.28 34.29 -27.19
C ASN A 547 54.99 33.91 -25.72
N LYS A 548 54.82 34.88 -24.81
CA LYS A 548 54.37 34.63 -23.40
C LYS A 548 53.25 35.54 -22.90
N ASN A 549 52.79 36.50 -23.71
CA ASN A 549 51.67 37.36 -23.34
C ASN A 549 50.33 36.91 -23.93
N HIS A 550 50.31 36.23 -25.08
CA HIS A 550 49.06 35.66 -25.63
C HIS A 550 48.44 34.60 -24.69
N ASP A 551 49.24 33.70 -24.12
CA ASP A 551 48.76 32.73 -23.12
C ASP A 551 48.13 33.41 -21.90
N LYS A 552 48.75 34.48 -21.39
CA LYS A 552 48.18 35.24 -20.26
C LYS A 552 46.86 35.89 -20.64
N THR A 553 46.75 36.48 -21.82
CA THR A 553 45.50 37.08 -22.30
C THR A 553 44.40 36.04 -22.46
N ALA A 554 44.72 34.83 -22.97
CA ALA A 554 43.78 33.72 -23.05
C ALA A 554 43.34 33.24 -21.66
N ILE A 555 44.28 33.09 -20.72
CA ILE A 555 43.99 32.73 -19.32
C ILE A 555 43.09 33.78 -18.64
N TYR A 556 43.36 35.08 -18.84
CA TYR A 556 42.53 36.14 -18.29
C TYR A 556 41.12 36.17 -18.89
N LEU A 557 40.97 35.93 -20.20
CA LEU A 557 39.66 35.80 -20.85
C LEU A 557 38.87 34.60 -20.28
N GLN A 558 39.53 33.44 -20.12
CA GLN A 558 38.92 32.25 -19.52
C GLN A 558 38.53 32.47 -18.05
N GLN A 559 39.34 33.21 -17.27
CA GLN A 559 38.99 33.62 -15.91
C GLN A 559 37.79 34.58 -15.88
N ILE A 560 37.74 35.56 -16.79
CA ILE A 560 36.60 36.49 -16.91
C ILE A 560 35.31 35.74 -17.26
N GLU A 561 35.39 34.76 -18.16
CA GLU A 561 34.23 33.93 -18.55
C GLU A 561 33.76 33.02 -17.41
N ALA A 562 34.69 32.39 -16.68
CA ALA A 562 34.37 31.62 -15.48
C ALA A 562 33.72 32.48 -14.38
N LEU A 563 34.22 33.71 -14.16
CA LEU A 563 33.63 34.66 -13.20
C LEU A 563 32.25 35.15 -13.65
N LYS A 564 32.04 35.42 -14.93
CA LYS A 564 30.70 35.76 -15.48
C LYS A 564 29.70 34.62 -15.27
N SER A 565 30.12 33.38 -15.54
CA SER A 565 29.28 32.19 -15.34
C SER A 565 28.93 31.96 -13.86
N ALA A 566 29.88 32.21 -12.94
CA ALA A 566 29.63 32.15 -11.50
C ALA A 566 28.68 33.27 -11.03
N ILE A 567 28.82 34.50 -11.54
CA ILE A 567 27.90 35.62 -11.24
C ILE A 567 26.48 35.29 -11.72
N GLY A 568 26.32 34.68 -12.89
CA GLY A 568 25.01 34.19 -13.38
C GLY A 568 24.35 33.24 -12.38
N LYS A 569 25.06 32.18 -11.95
CA LYS A 569 24.55 31.22 -10.96
C LYS A 569 24.13 31.88 -9.65
N TYR A 570 24.90 32.84 -9.14
CA TYR A 570 24.51 33.58 -7.94
C TYR A 570 23.31 34.51 -8.17
N GLN A 571 23.11 35.06 -9.38
CA GLN A 571 21.90 35.81 -9.72
C GLN A 571 20.67 34.91 -9.80
N ASP A 572 20.82 33.69 -10.33
CA ASP A 572 19.77 32.67 -10.36
C ASP A 572 19.39 32.22 -8.94
N GLU A 573 20.37 31.85 -8.09
CA GLU A 573 20.13 31.54 -6.67
C GLU A 573 19.47 32.71 -5.91
N ILE A 574 19.90 33.96 -6.16
CA ILE A 574 19.26 35.14 -5.59
C ILE A 574 17.84 35.34 -6.14
N GLY A 575 17.55 34.90 -7.36
CA GLY A 575 16.20 34.84 -7.94
C GLY A 575 15.32 33.84 -7.20
N ASP A 576 15.79 32.61 -7.06
CA ASP A 576 15.08 31.52 -6.37
C ASP A 576 14.83 31.85 -4.90
N LEU A 577 15.85 32.33 -4.18
CA LEU A 577 15.70 32.80 -2.79
C LEU A 577 14.71 33.96 -2.69
N ARG A 578 14.64 34.85 -3.69
CA ARG A 578 13.68 35.96 -3.71
C ARG A 578 12.26 35.49 -4.04
N CYS A 579 12.08 34.44 -4.83
CA CYS A 579 10.80 33.75 -5.00
C CYS A 579 10.33 33.10 -3.68
N ILE A 580 11.21 32.36 -3.00
CA ILE A 580 10.92 31.69 -1.73
C ILE A 580 10.61 32.71 -0.62
N LEU A 581 11.39 33.79 -0.51
CA LEU A 581 11.21 34.81 0.53
C LEU A 581 10.10 35.82 0.18
N GLY A 582 9.91 36.16 -1.10
CA GLY A 582 8.81 37.00 -1.56
C GLY A 582 7.44 36.37 -1.27
N SER A 583 7.37 35.04 -1.33
CA SER A 583 6.19 34.26 -0.91
C SER A 583 5.85 34.38 0.58
N ARG A 584 6.76 34.87 1.43
CA ARG A 584 6.52 35.08 2.88
C ARG A 584 6.10 36.50 3.27
N GLN A 585 6.35 37.52 2.44
CA GLN A 585 6.13 38.92 2.82
C GLN A 585 4.76 39.50 2.42
N ASN A 586 3.94 38.79 1.65
CA ASN A 586 2.69 39.34 1.08
C ASN A 586 1.39 38.72 1.62
N ASN A 587 1.39 38.24 2.87
CA ASN A 587 0.26 37.55 3.52
C ASN A 587 -0.97 38.41 3.89
N ASN A 588 -1.15 39.59 3.28
CA ASN A 588 -2.31 40.47 3.47
C ASN A 588 -3.13 40.71 2.17
N GLY A 589 -2.93 39.89 1.14
CA GLY A 589 -3.62 40.00 -0.16
C GLY A 589 -4.52 38.81 -0.49
N SER A 590 -5.79 39.09 -0.79
CA SER A 590 -6.87 38.19 -1.24
C SER A 590 -6.47 36.92 -2.03
N PRO A 591 -7.07 35.74 -1.74
CA PRO A 591 -6.71 34.50 -2.41
C PRO A 591 -7.37 34.34 -3.78
N THR A 592 -6.68 34.70 -4.85
CA THR A 592 -7.05 34.29 -6.22
C THR A 592 -5.88 33.77 -7.03
N ALA A 593 -6.06 32.52 -7.48
CA ALA A 593 -5.41 31.88 -8.64
C ALA A 593 -3.95 31.37 -8.52
N LYS A 594 -3.86 30.03 -8.51
CA LYS A 594 -2.99 29.25 -9.41
C LYS A 594 -1.48 29.52 -9.36
N ASN A 595 -0.85 29.22 -8.23
CA ASN A 595 0.39 28.43 -8.17
C ASN A 595 0.63 27.99 -6.72
N CYS A 596 -0.23 27.09 -6.24
CA CYS A 596 -0.03 26.45 -4.94
C CYS A 596 1.03 25.36 -5.12
N VAL A 597 2.29 25.68 -4.80
CA VAL A 597 3.29 24.64 -4.55
C VAL A 597 2.76 23.81 -3.40
N ARG A 598 2.36 22.56 -3.68
CA ARG A 598 2.00 21.60 -2.64
C ARG A 598 3.23 21.38 -1.77
N LEU A 599 3.28 22.08 -0.64
CA LEU A 599 4.03 21.62 0.51
C LEU A 599 3.53 20.20 0.83
N PRO A 600 4.40 19.27 1.25
CA PRO A 600 3.96 17.99 1.81
C PRO A 600 2.89 18.25 2.87
N GLU A 601 1.81 17.47 2.84
CA GLU A 601 0.82 17.52 3.92
C GLU A 601 1.54 17.27 5.25
N PRO A 602 1.22 18.02 6.32
CA PRO A 602 1.92 17.86 7.60
C PRO A 602 1.86 16.38 8.00
N THR A 603 3.00 15.84 8.37
CA THR A 603 3.06 14.42 8.75
C THR A 603 2.14 14.17 9.95
N GLU A 604 1.63 12.94 10.12
CA GLU A 604 0.80 12.59 11.29
C GLU A 604 1.49 12.96 12.61
N TYR A 605 2.83 12.89 12.63
CA TYR A 605 3.67 13.35 13.75
C TYR A 605 3.55 14.86 14.01
N GLU A 606 3.47 15.71 12.98
CA GLU A 606 3.29 17.16 13.12
C GLU A 606 1.86 17.52 13.54
N TYR A 607 0.85 16.77 13.06
CA TYR A 607 -0.51 16.88 13.58
C TYR A 607 -0.58 16.51 15.08
N LEU A 608 -0.03 15.36 15.47
CA LEU A 608 0.04 14.95 16.87
C LEU A 608 0.80 15.98 17.71
N ARG A 609 1.91 16.52 17.20
CA ARG A 609 2.72 17.54 17.90
C ARG A 609 1.93 18.83 18.13
N ASN A 610 1.16 19.29 17.15
CA ASN A 610 0.31 20.48 17.30
C ASN A 610 -0.85 20.22 18.27
N ILE A 611 -1.49 19.05 18.21
CA ILE A 611 -2.55 18.63 19.16
C ILE A 611 -2.00 18.58 20.59
N LEU A 612 -0.83 17.95 20.80
CA LEU A 612 -0.16 17.92 22.10
C LEU A 612 0.20 19.33 22.58
N PHE A 613 0.66 20.20 21.69
CA PHE A 613 1.04 21.57 22.04
C PHE A 613 -0.17 22.43 22.43
N GLU A 614 -1.25 22.40 21.66
CA GLU A 614 -2.52 23.08 22.01
C GLU A 614 -3.07 22.55 23.35
N TYR A 615 -3.04 21.23 23.57
CA TYR A 615 -3.45 20.59 24.82
C TYR A 615 -2.59 21.02 26.02
N MET A 616 -1.25 21.03 25.89
CA MET A 616 -0.35 21.53 26.93
C MET A 616 -0.54 23.04 27.21
N MET A 617 -0.99 23.80 26.22
CA MET A 617 -1.32 25.22 26.36
C MET A 617 -2.73 25.46 26.91
N GLY A 618 -3.46 24.40 27.31
CA GLY A 618 -4.78 24.48 27.92
C GLY A 618 -5.89 24.94 26.97
N LYS A 619 -5.69 24.79 25.66
CA LYS A 619 -6.70 25.09 24.65
C LYS A 619 -7.48 23.83 24.30
N GLU A 620 -8.79 23.98 24.16
CA GLU A 620 -9.64 22.91 23.63
C GLU A 620 -9.26 22.66 22.17
N THR A 621 -8.80 21.44 21.88
CA THR A 621 -8.42 21.02 20.53
C THR A 621 -9.68 20.92 19.68
N VAL A 622 -9.91 21.92 18.82
CA VAL A 622 -11.03 21.91 17.87
C VAL A 622 -10.85 20.72 16.94
N THR A 623 -11.72 19.72 17.08
CA THR A 623 -11.84 18.62 16.12
C THR A 623 -12.34 19.17 14.78
N LEU A 624 -11.53 18.99 13.75
CA LEU A 624 -11.88 19.25 12.34
C LEU A 624 -12.80 18.16 11.80
#